data_AF-A0A1R1Y152-F1
#
_entry.id   AF-A0A1R1Y152-F1
#
_cell.length_a   1.000
_cell.length_b   1.000
_cell.length_c   1.000
_cell.angle_alpha   90.00
_cell.angle_beta   90.00
_cell.angle_gamma   90.00
#
_symmetry.space_group_name_H-M   'P 1'
#
loop_
_entity.id
_entity.type
_entity.pdbx_description
1 polymer ?
#
loop_
_entity_poly.entity_id
_entity_poly.type
_entity_poly.pdbx_seq_one_letter_code
_entity_poly.pdbx_strand_id
1 'polypeptide(L)'
;MAIYELGQSFFQGWGVPKNTKVGLGYFNISAELGYPEAIIDLAICYENGIALKRNMKQAAYYYRLAHSKGISFFGNSWIFKDKYLKPPIS
;
A
#
# COMPACT_ATOMS: atom_id res chain seq x y z
N MET A 1 12.22 -1.23 8.33
CA MET A 1 11.63 -2.13 9.34
C MET A 1 10.94 -1.35 10.47
N ALA A 2 11.65 -0.63 11.37
CA ALA A 2 11.01 0.04 12.52
C ALA A 2 9.85 1.00 12.17
N ILE A 3 9.97 1.77 11.08
CA ILE A 3 8.93 2.70 10.62
C ILE A 3 7.67 1.94 10.18
N TYR A 4 7.83 0.82 9.48
CA TYR A 4 6.72 -0.02 9.04
C TYR A 4 6.00 -0.65 10.23
N GLU A 5 6.75 -1.19 11.20
CA GLU A 5 6.16 -1.77 12.42
C GLU A 5 5.38 -0.74 13.21
N LEU A 6 5.87 0.51 13.30
CA LEU A 6 5.11 1.60 13.91
C LEU A 6 3.82 1.89 13.14
N GLY A 7 3.88 1.86 11.81
CA GLY A 7 2.70 1.91 10.95
C GLY A 7 1.68 0.83 11.30
N GLN A 8 2.14 -0.42 11.44
CA GLN A 8 1.29 -1.55 11.83
C GLN A 8 0.70 -1.38 13.23
N SER A 9 1.49 -0.91 14.19
CA SER A 9 1.01 -0.61 15.54
C SER A 9 -0.14 0.40 15.53
N PHE A 10 -0.05 1.46 14.72
CA PHE A 10 -1.16 2.40 14.54
C PHE A 10 -2.36 1.81 13.79
N PHE A 11 -2.14 0.91 12.82
CA PHE A 11 -3.24 0.23 12.11
C PHE A 11 -4.01 -0.75 13.00
N GLN A 12 -3.31 -1.51 13.83
CA GLN A 12 -3.88 -2.56 14.67
C GLN A 12 -4.24 -2.07 16.08
N GLY A 13 -3.66 -0.95 16.52
CA GLY A 13 -3.78 -0.45 17.88
C GLY A 13 -2.88 -1.20 18.88
N TRP A 14 -1.71 -1.67 18.45
CA TRP A 14 -0.78 -2.41 19.30
C TRP A 14 0.09 -1.47 20.11
N GLY A 15 -0.18 -1.37 21.42
CA GLY A 15 0.56 -0.48 22.33
C GLY A 15 0.32 1.02 22.09
N VAL A 16 -0.47 1.39 21.08
CA VAL A 16 -0.86 2.76 20.75
C VAL A 16 -2.34 2.81 20.37
N PRO A 17 -3.05 3.95 20.54
CA PRO A 17 -4.40 4.08 20.02
C PRO A 17 -4.45 3.87 18.51
N LYS A 18 -5.42 3.08 18.05
CA LYS A 18 -5.62 2.80 16.63
C LYS A 18 -5.87 4.09 15.85
N ASN A 19 -5.02 4.35 14.86
CA ASN A 19 -5.14 5.47 13.94
C ASN A 19 -4.59 5.09 12.56
N THR A 20 -5.47 4.60 11.70
CA THR A 20 -5.09 4.10 10.37
C THR A 20 -4.56 5.20 9.44
N LYS A 21 -4.95 6.48 9.64
CA LYS A 21 -4.39 7.61 8.87
C LYS A 21 -2.93 7.88 9.21
N VAL A 22 -2.59 7.83 10.50
CA VAL A 22 -1.19 7.95 10.94
C VAL A 22 -0.38 6.74 10.48
N GLY A 23 -0.93 5.53 10.64
CA GLY A 23 -0.32 4.31 10.13
C GLY A 23 -0.03 4.39 8.63
N LEU A 24 -0.96 4.94 7.84
CA LEU A 24 -0.80 5.12 6.40
C LEU A 24 0.38 6.05 6.07
N GLY A 25 0.59 7.09 6.87
CA GLY A 25 1.76 7.98 6.74
C GLY A 25 3.08 7.21 6.89
N TYR A 26 3.16 6.34 7.89
CA TYR A 26 4.35 5.49 8.09
C TYR A 26 4.54 4.45 6.98
N PHE A 27 3.46 3.92 6.41
CA PHE A 27 3.55 3.05 5.24
C PHE A 27 4.06 3.79 4.00
N ASN A 28 3.61 5.03 3.75
CA ASN A 28 4.15 5.87 2.68
C ASN A 28 5.66 6.07 2.82
N ILE A 29 6.12 6.49 4.00
CA ILE A 29 7.55 6.68 4.28
C ILE A 29 8.33 5.37 4.08
N SER A 30 7.79 4.25 4.59
CA SER A 30 8.45 2.94 4.47
C SER A 30 8.51 2.46 3.01
N ALA A 31 7.49 2.73 2.21
CA ALA A 31 7.46 2.40 0.79
C ALA A 31 8.43 3.26 -0.02
N GLU A 32 8.59 4.55 0.30
CA GLU A 32 9.61 5.45 -0.27
C GLU A 32 11.03 4.96 0.03
N LEU A 33 11.24 4.41 1.22
CA LEU A 33 12.49 3.74 1.60
C LEU A 33 12.66 2.35 0.96
N GLY A 34 11.71 1.92 0.13
CA GLY A 34 11.78 0.68 -0.64
C GLY A 34 11.39 -0.58 0.13
N TYR A 35 10.71 -0.45 1.28
CA TYR A 35 10.28 -1.60 2.08
C TYR A 35 9.14 -2.38 1.38
N PRO A 36 9.36 -3.65 0.99
CA PRO A 36 8.42 -4.50 0.26
C PRO A 36 6.99 -4.52 0.82
N GLU A 37 6.88 -4.78 2.11
CA GLU A 37 5.60 -5.00 2.80
C GLU A 37 4.79 -3.71 2.85
N ALA A 38 5.46 -2.56 3.03
CA ALA A 38 4.79 -1.27 3.02
C ALA A 38 4.19 -0.91 1.66
N ILE A 39 4.86 -1.30 0.56
CA ILE A 39 4.35 -1.09 -0.80
C ILE A 39 3.07 -1.91 -1.01
N ILE A 40 3.03 -3.15 -0.51
CA ILE A 40 1.83 -4.01 -0.57
C ILE A 40 0.70 -3.42 0.29
N ASP A 41 0.99 -3.02 1.52
CA ASP A 41 -0.03 -2.48 2.42
C ASP A 41 -0.63 -1.17 1.90
N LEU A 42 0.17 -0.33 1.23
CA LEU A 42 -0.35 0.83 0.49
C LEU A 42 -1.29 0.42 -0.63
N ALA A 43 -0.93 -0.60 -1.42
CA ALA A 43 -1.77 -1.11 -2.49
C ALA A 43 -3.12 -1.60 -1.94
N ILE A 44 -3.11 -2.34 -0.82
CA ILE A 44 -4.30 -2.82 -0.10
C ILE A 44 -5.14 -1.65 0.42
N CYS A 45 -4.52 -0.61 0.98
CA CYS A 45 -5.23 0.59 1.44
C CYS A 45 -5.96 1.29 0.29
N TYR A 46 -5.34 1.43 -0.88
CA TYR A 46 -5.98 1.95 -2.09
C TYR A 46 -7.05 1.03 -2.66
N GLU A 47 -6.86 -0.28 -2.62
CA GLU A 47 -7.82 -1.25 -3.12
C GLU A 47 -9.11 -1.24 -2.30
N ASN A 48 -8.99 -1.16 -0.98
CA ASN A 48 -10.11 -1.26 -0.04
C ASN A 48 -10.64 0.10 0.44
N GLY A 49 -9.90 1.18 0.22
CA GLY A 49 -10.26 2.50 0.75
C GLY A 49 -10.07 2.59 2.27
N ILE A 50 -8.99 2.00 2.79
CA ILE A 50 -8.66 2.02 4.22
C ILE A 50 -7.83 3.26 4.51
N ALA A 51 -8.27 4.11 5.45
CA ALA A 51 -7.65 5.40 5.80
C ALA A 51 -7.62 6.46 4.69
N LEU A 52 -7.92 6.09 3.46
CA LEU A 52 -7.93 6.93 2.26
C LEU A 52 -9.09 6.55 1.32
N LYS A 53 -9.36 7.36 0.29
CA LYS A 53 -10.41 7.07 -0.68
C LYS A 53 -9.98 5.91 -1.60
N ARG A 54 -10.84 4.89 -1.71
CA ARG A 54 -10.62 3.75 -2.63
C ARG A 54 -10.23 4.23 -4.04
N ASN A 55 -9.11 3.72 -4.55
CA ASN A 55 -8.60 4.04 -5.88
C ASN A 55 -7.88 2.81 -6.48
N MET A 56 -8.61 2.07 -7.31
CA MET A 56 -8.09 0.86 -7.95
C MET A 56 -6.91 1.12 -8.90
N LYS A 57 -6.79 2.33 -9.49
CA LYS A 57 -5.66 2.67 -10.37
C LYS A 57 -4.38 2.88 -9.55
N GLN A 58 -4.47 3.58 -8.42
CA GLN A 58 -3.35 3.70 -7.47
C GLN A 58 -2.97 2.33 -6.91
N ALA A 59 -3.95 1.51 -6.49
CA ALA A 59 -3.68 0.15 -6.02
C ALA A 59 -2.91 -0.69 -7.05
N ALA A 60 -3.35 -0.69 -8.31
CA ALA A 60 -2.67 -1.39 -9.39
C ALA A 60 -1.24 -0.87 -9.63
N TYR A 61 -1.01 0.44 -9.51
CA TYR A 61 0.32 1.03 -9.59
C TYR A 61 1.25 0.47 -8.51
N TYR A 62 0.84 0.51 -7.24
CA TYR A 62 1.66 -0.01 -6.14
C TYR A 62 1.87 -1.53 -6.21
N TYR A 63 0.87 -2.31 -6.63
CA TYR A 63 1.06 -3.75 -6.86
C TYR A 63 2.07 -4.05 -7.99
N ARG A 64 2.07 -3.26 -9.08
CA ARG A 64 3.08 -3.41 -10.14
C ARG A 64 4.47 -2.98 -9.65
N LEU A 65 4.54 -1.95 -8.81
CA LEU A 65 5.79 -1.56 -8.16
C LEU A 65 6.33 -2.69 -7.28
N ALA A 66 5.48 -3.34 -6.48
CA ALA A 66 5.85 -4.53 -5.70
C ALA A 66 6.35 -5.66 -6.62
N HIS A 67 5.65 -5.94 -7.72
CA HIS A 67 6.06 -6.95 -8.70
C HIS A 67 7.44 -6.66 -9.30
N SER A 68 7.74 -5.40 -9.64
CA SER A 68 9.06 -4.98 -10.15
C SER A 68 10.20 -5.18 -9.14
N LYS A 69 9.88 -5.25 -7.85
CA LYS A 69 10.81 -5.55 -6.75
C LYS A 69 10.84 -7.05 -6.39
N GLY A 70 10.25 -7.91 -7.20
CA GLY A 70 10.21 -9.36 -7.00
C GLY A 70 9.11 -9.84 -6.07
N ILE A 71 8.20 -8.96 -5.65
CA ILE A 71 7.13 -9.29 -4.71
C ILE A 71 5.83 -9.47 -5.50
N SER A 72 5.38 -10.71 -5.63
CA SER A 72 4.15 -11.02 -6.37
C SER A 72 3.08 -11.57 -5.42
N PHE A 73 1.84 -11.12 -5.60
CA PHE A 73 0.70 -11.59 -4.82
C PHE A 73 -0.21 -12.43 -5.72
N PHE A 74 -0.67 -13.58 -5.24
CA PHE A 74 -1.57 -14.43 -6.02
C PHE A 74 -2.92 -13.72 -6.23
N GLY A 75 -3.53 -13.85 -7.40
CA GLY A 75 -4.84 -13.25 -7.71
C GLY A 75 -4.81 -11.76 -8.10
N ASN A 76 -3.63 -11.13 -8.21
CA ASN A 76 -3.51 -9.73 -8.62
C ASN A 76 -3.43 -9.52 -10.15
N SER A 77 -3.76 -10.52 -10.99
CA SER A 77 -3.68 -10.42 -12.46
C SER A 77 -4.49 -9.25 -13.05
N TRP A 78 -5.48 -8.76 -12.31
CA TRP A 78 -6.26 -7.60 -12.70
C TRP A 78 -5.43 -6.31 -12.84
N ILE A 79 -4.26 -6.21 -12.19
CA ILE A 79 -3.39 -5.02 -12.24
C ILE A 79 -2.80 -4.74 -13.63
N PHE A 80 -2.85 -5.74 -14.53
CA PHE A 80 -2.36 -5.64 -15.92
C PHE A 80 -3.49 -5.39 -16.94
N LYS A 81 -4.75 -5.29 -16.51
CA LYS A 81 -5.85 -4.92 -17.43
C LYS A 81 -5.70 -3.48 -17.89
N ASP A 82 -6.00 -3.20 -19.16
CA ASP A 82 -5.79 -1.89 -19.81
C ASP A 82 -6.30 -0.69 -19.01
N LYS A 83 -7.47 -0.83 -18.37
CA LYS A 83 -8.08 0.22 -17.54
C LYS A 83 -7.25 0.65 -16.32
N TYR A 84 -6.24 -0.14 -15.92
CA TYR A 84 -5.37 0.12 -14.77
C TYR A 84 -3.89 0.34 -15.16
N LEU A 85 -3.53 0.22 -16.44
CA LEU A 85 -2.14 0.40 -16.91
C LEU A 85 -1.69 1.86 -16.86
N LYS A 86 -2.60 2.81 -17.11
CA LYS A 86 -2.27 4.24 -17.05
C LYS A 86 -2.04 4.67 -15.60
N PRO A 87 -0.94 5.37 -15.29
CA PRO A 87 -0.74 5.92 -13.97
C PRO A 87 -1.92 6.84 -13.61
N PRO A 88 -2.33 6.87 -12.33
CA PRO A 88 -3.28 7.86 -11.86
C PRO A 88 -2.72 9.25 -12.18
N ILE A 89 -3.49 10.04 -12.91
CA ILE A 89 -3.13 11.42 -13.24
C ILE A 89 -2.91 12.15 -11.91
N SER A 90 -1.74 12.80 -11.77
CA SER A 90 -1.35 13.63 -10.63
C SER A 90 -2.27 14.83 -10.47
#